data_AF-A0A8S3YLZ3-F1
#
_entry.id   AF-A0A8S3YLZ3-F1
#
_cell.length_a   1.000
_cell.length_b   1.000
_cell.length_c   1.000
_cell.angle_alpha   90.00
_cell.angle_beta   90.00
_cell.angle_gamma   90.00
#
_symmetry.space_group_name_H-M   'P 1'
#
loop_
_entity.id
_entity.type
_entity.pdbx_description
1 polymer ?
#
loop_
_entity_poly.entity_id
_entity_poly.type
_entity_poly.pdbx_seq_one_letter_code
_entity_poly.pdbx_strand_id
1 'polypeptide(L)'
;MAAEKSRPLLLNLRAMFYMVTPNETSFEKLNDVPNFVDEAIPYFVVMIILECIILKLQGKEIPRINDGINSKSHGLLSQMHSLLFGSLELAVYYWLYTNWHFIDLPWDNTWTWLIGFVAVDFSYYWFHRFSHESNIIWASHQVHHSSEDYNLTTALRQSLMQKYYSMLLNFPMAFFIPPSVFCVHQQFNLLYQFWIHTE
;
A
#
# COMPACT_ATOMS: atom_id res chain seq x y z
N MET A 1 2.85 -4.97 -31.08
CA MET A 1 3.46 -5.92 -30.12
C MET A 1 4.48 -5.17 -29.31
N ALA A 2 4.14 -4.75 -28.08
CA ALA A 2 5.15 -4.26 -27.15
C ALA A 2 6.00 -5.46 -26.74
N ALA A 3 7.33 -5.35 -26.84
CA ALA A 3 8.24 -6.38 -26.35
C ALA A 3 7.99 -6.57 -24.85
N GLU A 4 7.70 -7.81 -24.44
CA GLU A 4 7.61 -8.19 -23.03
C GLU A 4 9.00 -7.98 -22.41
N LYS A 5 9.22 -6.82 -21.77
CA LYS A 5 10.45 -6.58 -21.00
C LYS A 5 10.54 -7.70 -19.96
N SER A 6 11.59 -8.51 -20.03
CA SER A 6 11.87 -9.50 -18.99
C SER A 6 11.93 -8.77 -17.64
N ARG A 7 11.04 -9.14 -16.71
CA ARG A 7 11.04 -8.51 -15.39
C ARG A 7 12.40 -8.71 -14.70
N PRO A 8 13.00 -7.66 -14.11
CA PRO A 8 14.24 -7.78 -13.37
C PRO A 8 14.14 -8.84 -12.26
N LEU A 9 15.25 -9.55 -12.03
CA LEU A 9 15.36 -10.48 -10.92
C LEU A 9 15.06 -9.77 -9.59
N LEU A 10 14.26 -10.39 -8.73
CA LEU A 10 13.87 -9.87 -7.41
C LEU A 10 13.14 -8.52 -7.42
N LEU A 11 12.52 -8.10 -8.54
CA LEU A 11 11.77 -6.83 -8.61
C LEU A 11 10.77 -6.70 -7.45
N ASN A 12 10.03 -7.76 -7.15
CA ASN A 12 8.97 -7.74 -6.15
C ASN A 12 9.53 -7.56 -4.74
N LEU A 13 10.63 -8.25 -4.41
CA LEU A 13 11.33 -8.07 -3.15
C LEU A 13 11.91 -6.65 -3.03
N ARG A 14 12.49 -6.11 -4.10
CA ARG A 14 13.03 -4.74 -4.14
C ARG A 14 11.94 -3.68 -3.97
N ALA A 15 10.77 -3.89 -4.57
CA ALA A 15 9.61 -3.02 -4.45
C ALA A 15 9.13 -2.87 -3.00
N MET A 16 9.28 -3.90 -2.17
CA MET A 16 8.95 -3.83 -0.73
C MET A 16 9.74 -2.76 0.04
N PHE A 17 10.85 -2.29 -0.52
CA PHE A 17 11.76 -1.32 0.08
C PHE A 17 11.96 -0.09 -0.79
N TYR A 18 11.10 0.16 -1.78
CA TYR A 18 11.30 1.24 -2.77
C TYR A 18 12.66 1.17 -3.51
N MET A 19 13.33 0.01 -3.52
CA MET A 19 14.64 -0.18 -4.19
C MET A 19 14.48 -0.45 -5.69
N VAL A 20 13.67 0.37 -6.35
CA VAL A 20 13.27 0.24 -7.76
C VAL A 20 13.47 1.55 -8.49
N THR A 21 13.53 1.49 -9.81
CA THR A 21 13.72 2.68 -10.65
C THR A 21 12.46 3.02 -11.45
N PRO A 22 12.29 4.28 -11.88
CA PRO A 22 11.20 4.66 -12.79
C PRO A 22 11.17 3.80 -14.06
N ASN A 23 12.33 3.45 -14.61
CA ASN A 23 12.42 2.61 -15.82
C ASN A 23 11.86 1.18 -15.65
N GLU A 24 11.80 0.69 -14.41
CA GLU A 24 11.27 -0.61 -14.05
C GLU A 24 9.79 -0.57 -13.65
N THR A 25 9.28 0.62 -13.27
CA THR A 25 8.01 0.75 -12.54
C THR A 25 7.10 1.88 -13.04
N SER A 26 7.46 2.57 -14.12
CA SER A 26 6.59 3.49 -14.85
C SER A 26 5.84 2.76 -15.97
N PHE A 27 4.53 2.97 -16.04
CA PHE A 27 3.64 2.34 -17.02
C PHE A 27 2.78 3.41 -17.69
N GLU A 28 2.55 3.28 -19.00
CA GLU A 28 1.69 4.19 -19.75
C GLU A 28 0.23 4.03 -19.33
N LYS A 29 -0.25 2.79 -19.28
CA LYS A 29 -1.64 2.48 -19.00
C LYS A 29 -1.77 1.91 -17.60
N LEU A 30 -2.88 2.27 -16.95
CA LEU A 30 -3.22 1.77 -15.63
C LEU A 30 -3.33 0.23 -15.59
N ASN A 31 -3.88 -0.37 -16.65
CA ASN A 31 -4.05 -1.83 -16.73
C ASN A 31 -2.73 -2.59 -16.91
N ASP A 32 -1.64 -1.90 -17.26
CA ASP A 32 -0.31 -2.50 -17.39
C ASP A 32 0.42 -2.55 -16.05
N VAL A 33 -0.11 -1.85 -15.02
CA VAL A 33 0.48 -1.81 -13.67
C VAL A 33 0.28 -3.17 -12.98
N PRO A 34 1.36 -3.88 -12.61
CA PRO A 34 1.26 -5.11 -11.83
C PRO A 34 0.62 -4.88 -10.46
N ASN A 35 0.00 -5.93 -9.92
CA ASN A 35 -0.35 -5.96 -8.50
C ASN A 35 0.86 -6.38 -7.67
N PHE A 36 1.72 -5.42 -7.35
CA PHE A 36 2.92 -5.62 -6.52
C PHE A 36 2.59 -6.13 -5.12
N VAL A 37 1.39 -5.84 -4.59
CA VAL A 37 0.94 -6.31 -3.28
C VAL A 37 0.66 -7.82 -3.32
N ASP A 38 -0.11 -8.29 -4.29
CA ASP A 38 -0.40 -9.71 -4.47
C ASP A 38 0.89 -10.52 -4.69
N GLU A 39 1.80 -9.97 -5.49
CA GLU A 39 3.09 -10.57 -5.76
C GLU A 39 4.03 -10.59 -4.54
N ALA A 40 3.80 -9.72 -3.55
CA ALA A 40 4.56 -9.67 -2.30
C ALA A 40 4.06 -10.66 -1.23
N ILE A 41 2.86 -11.25 -1.38
CA ILE A 41 2.25 -12.15 -0.39
C ILE A 41 3.19 -13.28 0.07
N PRO A 42 3.92 -14.00 -0.81
CA PRO A 42 4.83 -15.05 -0.36
C PRO A 42 5.93 -14.52 0.57
N TYR A 43 6.43 -13.31 0.33
CA TYR A 43 7.45 -12.69 1.17
C TYR A 43 6.89 -12.31 2.54
N PHE A 44 5.66 -11.78 2.61
CA PHE A 44 5.00 -11.51 3.89
C PHE A 44 4.86 -12.78 4.74
N VAL A 45 4.42 -13.88 4.14
CA VAL A 45 4.28 -15.17 4.85
C VAL A 45 5.63 -15.66 5.36
N VAL A 46 6.67 -15.63 4.52
CA VAL A 46 8.02 -16.03 4.92
C VAL A 46 8.53 -15.14 6.06
N MET A 47 8.36 -13.82 5.98
CA MET A 47 8.83 -12.91 7.02
C MET A 47 8.10 -13.06 8.35
N ILE A 48 6.79 -13.29 8.34
CA ILE A 48 6.02 -13.59 9.58
C ILE A 48 6.53 -14.89 10.23
N ILE A 49 6.81 -15.92 9.43
CA ILE A 49 7.38 -17.18 9.95
C ILE A 49 8.78 -16.95 10.52
N LEU A 50 9.61 -16.17 9.82
CA LEU A 50 10.96 -15.84 10.27
C LEU A 50 10.95 -15.03 11.56
N GLU A 51 10.05 -14.06 11.71
CA GLU A 51 9.86 -13.31 12.96
C GLU A 51 9.58 -14.25 14.13
N CYS A 52 8.63 -15.18 13.99
CA CYS A 52 8.33 -16.19 15.02
C CYS A 52 9.55 -17.08 15.35
N ILE A 53 10.33 -17.49 14.34
CA ILE A 53 11.54 -18.30 14.55
C ILE A 53 12.59 -17.48 15.30
N ILE A 54 12.85 -16.24 14.90
CA ILE A 54 13.84 -15.36 15.51
C ILE A 54 13.47 -15.07 16.97
N LEU A 55 12.22 -14.72 17.26
CA LEU A 55 11.76 -14.48 18.64
C LEU A 55 11.97 -15.71 19.52
N LYS A 56 11.63 -16.90 19.01
CA LYS A 56 11.86 -18.17 19.71
C LYS A 56 13.34 -18.44 19.96
N LEU A 57 14.22 -18.18 18.97
CA LEU A 57 15.67 -18.32 19.12
C LEU A 57 16.27 -17.31 20.11
N GLN A 58 15.67 -16.12 20.23
CA GLN A 58 16.03 -15.10 21.22
C GLN A 58 15.48 -15.40 22.62
N GLY A 59 14.68 -16.46 22.79
CA GLY A 59 14.00 -16.76 24.06
C GLY A 59 12.90 -15.77 24.43
N LYS A 60 12.42 -14.96 23.47
CA LYS A 60 11.27 -14.07 23.63
C LYS A 60 9.96 -14.84 23.43
N GLU A 61 8.87 -14.27 23.95
CA GLU A 61 7.53 -14.78 23.66
C GLU A 61 7.19 -14.58 22.18
N ILE A 62 6.49 -15.55 21.59
CA ILE A 62 5.99 -15.44 20.23
C ILE A 62 4.62 -14.73 20.24
N PRO A 63 4.26 -14.00 19.17
CA PRO A 63 2.97 -13.33 19.08
C PRO A 63 1.81 -14.32 19.26
N ARG A 64 0.75 -13.85 19.90
CA ARG A 64 -0.41 -14.68 20.21
C ARG A 64 -1.15 -15.02 18.93
N ILE A 65 -1.43 -16.32 18.76
CA ILE A 65 -2.02 -16.85 17.53
C ILE A 65 -3.41 -16.24 17.28
N ASN A 66 -4.20 -16.01 18.33
CA ASN A 66 -5.51 -15.38 18.20
C ASN A 66 -5.42 -13.95 17.66
N ASP A 67 -4.42 -13.17 18.10
CA ASP A 67 -4.20 -11.81 17.63
C ASP A 67 -3.81 -11.79 16.15
N GLY A 68 -2.89 -12.67 15.76
CA GLY A 68 -2.48 -12.85 14.36
C GLY A 68 -3.60 -13.36 13.44
N ILE A 69 -4.46 -14.26 13.92
CA ILE A 69 -5.66 -14.69 13.18
C ILE A 69 -6.61 -13.51 12.96
N ASN A 70 -6.83 -12.67 13.97
CA ASN A 70 -7.68 -11.50 13.84
C ASN A 70 -7.09 -10.47 12.85
N SER A 71 -5.79 -10.23 12.88
CA SER A 71 -5.09 -9.36 11.90
C SER A 71 -5.24 -9.89 10.47
N LYS A 72 -4.98 -11.18 10.27
CA LYS A 72 -5.16 -11.83 8.96
C LYS A 72 -6.61 -11.75 8.48
N SER A 73 -7.59 -11.88 9.38
CA SER A 73 -9.02 -11.82 9.06
C SER A 73 -9.43 -10.44 8.54
N HIS A 74 -8.87 -9.37 9.10
CA HIS A 74 -9.07 -8.00 8.60
C HIS A 74 -8.46 -7.80 7.20
N GLY A 75 -7.27 -8.36 6.96
CA GLY A 75 -6.66 -8.36 5.62
C GLY A 75 -7.52 -9.10 4.59
N LEU A 76 -8.02 -10.29 4.94
CA LEU A 76 -8.92 -11.06 4.08
C LEU A 76 -10.23 -10.32 3.82
N LEU A 77 -10.82 -9.68 4.83
CA LEU A 77 -12.02 -8.87 4.68
C LEU A 77 -11.79 -7.70 3.70
N SER A 78 -10.63 -7.04 3.79
CA SER A 78 -10.24 -5.96 2.88
C SER A 78 -10.07 -6.45 1.43
N GLN A 79 -9.52 -7.65 1.25
CA GLN A 79 -9.41 -8.28 -0.07
C GLN A 79 -10.79 -8.65 -0.64
N MET A 80 -11.65 -9.29 0.16
CA MET A 80 -13.01 -9.64 -0.25
C MET A 80 -13.81 -8.40 -0.66
N HIS A 81 -13.71 -7.31 0.12
CA HIS A 81 -14.32 -6.04 -0.23
C HIS A 81 -13.81 -5.51 -1.57
N SER A 82 -12.49 -5.55 -1.80
CA SER A 82 -11.90 -5.08 -3.07
C SER A 82 -12.29 -5.95 -4.27
N LEU A 83 -12.51 -7.25 -4.09
CA LEU A 83 -13.01 -8.15 -5.14
C LEU A 83 -14.48 -7.88 -5.50
N LEU A 84 -15.32 -7.59 -4.50
CA LEU A 84 -16.75 -7.38 -4.71
C LEU A 84 -17.07 -6.01 -5.32
N PHE A 85 -16.36 -4.97 -4.88
CA PHE A 85 -16.68 -3.58 -5.23
C PHE A 85 -15.62 -2.92 -6.12
N GLY A 86 -14.54 -3.62 -6.43
CA GLY A 86 -13.37 -3.03 -7.07
C GLY A 86 -12.69 -1.99 -6.19
N SER A 87 -11.84 -1.19 -6.80
CA SER A 87 -11.24 -0.02 -6.13
C SER A 87 -12.02 1.24 -6.49
N LEU A 88 -12.96 1.63 -5.62
CA LEU A 88 -13.70 2.89 -5.75
C LEU A 88 -12.74 4.08 -5.86
N GLU A 89 -11.68 4.09 -5.05
CA GLU A 89 -10.62 5.10 -5.09
C GLU A 89 -10.02 5.23 -6.49
N LEU A 90 -9.59 4.12 -7.08
CA LEU A 90 -8.93 4.16 -8.39
C LEU A 90 -9.90 4.56 -9.50
N ALA A 91 -11.17 4.15 -9.41
CA ALA A 91 -12.21 4.54 -10.36
C ALA A 91 -12.48 6.06 -10.31
N VAL A 92 -12.66 6.62 -9.11
CA VAL A 92 -12.87 8.06 -8.93
C VAL A 92 -11.62 8.85 -9.31
N TYR A 93 -10.44 8.38 -8.93
CA TYR A 93 -9.16 8.99 -9.27
C TYR A 93 -8.97 9.08 -10.80
N TYR A 94 -9.21 7.98 -11.51
CA TYR A 94 -9.11 7.94 -12.97
C TYR A 94 -10.13 8.89 -13.64
N TRP A 95 -11.36 8.94 -13.12
CA TRP A 95 -12.39 9.86 -13.60
C TRP A 95 -11.99 11.32 -13.39
N LEU A 96 -11.48 11.67 -12.19
CA LEU A 96 -10.98 13.01 -11.90
C LEU A 96 -9.82 13.39 -12.83
N TYR A 97 -8.83 12.52 -12.99
CA TYR A 97 -7.71 12.77 -13.88
C TYR A 97 -8.19 13.01 -15.32
N THR A 98 -9.00 12.11 -15.87
CA THR A 98 -9.44 12.19 -17.28
C THR A 98 -10.26 13.44 -17.57
N ASN A 99 -11.06 13.94 -16.62
CA ASN A 99 -11.99 15.04 -16.85
C ASN A 99 -11.49 16.41 -16.34
N TRP A 100 -10.60 16.42 -15.35
CA TRP A 100 -10.28 17.64 -14.58
C TRP A 100 -8.79 17.87 -14.33
N HIS A 101 -7.88 17.02 -14.80
CA HIS A 101 -6.46 17.35 -14.70
C HIS A 101 -6.15 18.64 -15.46
N PHE A 102 -5.29 19.47 -14.87
CA PHE A 102 -4.87 20.74 -15.46
C PHE A 102 -3.36 20.80 -15.73
N ILE A 103 -2.60 19.81 -15.25
CA ILE A 103 -1.20 19.58 -15.61
C ILE A 103 -1.08 18.15 -16.12
N ASP A 104 -0.52 17.99 -17.32
CA ASP A 104 -0.23 16.68 -17.91
C ASP A 104 1.25 16.34 -17.64
N LEU A 105 1.49 15.55 -16.59
CA LEU A 105 2.83 15.07 -16.26
C LEU A 105 3.11 13.76 -17.01
N PRO A 106 4.20 13.65 -17.79
CA PRO A 106 4.51 12.44 -18.54
C PRO A 106 4.75 11.24 -17.62
N TRP A 107 4.11 10.11 -17.89
CA TRP A 107 4.18 8.88 -17.09
C TRP A 107 5.57 8.23 -17.06
N ASP A 108 6.38 8.45 -18.11
CA ASP A 108 7.72 7.91 -18.32
C ASP A 108 8.83 8.85 -17.81
N ASN A 109 8.46 9.93 -17.12
CA ASN A 109 9.42 10.90 -16.63
C ASN A 109 9.81 10.63 -15.16
N THR A 110 11.12 10.66 -14.90
CA THR A 110 11.69 10.44 -13.56
C THR A 110 11.17 11.44 -12.52
N TRP A 111 10.94 12.70 -12.89
CA TRP A 111 10.38 13.69 -11.99
C TRP A 111 8.92 13.42 -11.67
N THR A 112 8.10 13.00 -12.64
CA THR A 112 6.71 12.58 -12.38
C THR A 112 6.67 11.44 -11.38
N TRP A 113 7.57 10.45 -11.53
CA TRP A 113 7.72 9.35 -10.59
C TRP A 113 8.12 9.84 -9.19
N LEU A 114 9.14 10.70 -9.08
CA LEU A 114 9.57 11.25 -7.78
C LEU A 114 8.50 12.12 -7.10
N ILE A 115 7.78 12.93 -7.87
CA ILE A 115 6.66 13.72 -7.35
C ILE A 115 5.53 12.79 -6.91
N GLY A 116 5.23 11.74 -7.68
CA GLY A 116 4.26 10.71 -7.31
C GLY A 116 4.60 10.04 -5.98
N PHE A 117 5.87 9.65 -5.78
CA PHE A 117 6.38 9.15 -4.51
C PHE A 117 6.11 10.11 -3.35
N VAL A 118 6.54 11.37 -3.47
CA VAL A 118 6.38 12.38 -2.41
C VAL A 118 4.90 12.69 -2.16
N ALA A 119 4.08 12.76 -3.20
CA ALA A 119 2.66 13.07 -3.09
C ALA A 119 1.89 11.97 -2.36
N VAL A 120 2.12 10.70 -2.70
CA VAL A 120 1.49 9.56 -2.01
C VAL A 120 1.94 9.50 -0.55
N ASP A 121 3.24 9.66 -0.29
CA ASP A 121 3.77 9.64 1.07
C ASP A 121 3.21 10.79 1.92
N PHE A 122 3.11 11.99 1.33
CA PHE A 122 2.50 13.15 1.97
C PHE A 122 1.02 12.96 2.28
N SER A 123 0.23 12.44 1.32
CA SER A 123 -1.19 12.13 1.56
C SER A 123 -1.37 11.07 2.64
N TYR A 124 -0.51 10.04 2.65
CA TYR A 124 -0.49 9.04 3.71
C TYR A 124 -0.14 9.65 5.08
N TYR A 125 0.88 10.50 5.15
CA TYR A 125 1.26 11.21 6.38
C TYR A 125 0.09 11.98 6.97
N TRP A 126 -0.61 12.77 6.16
CA TRP A 126 -1.75 13.55 6.63
C TRP A 126 -2.93 12.67 7.03
N PHE A 127 -3.19 11.60 6.28
CA PHE A 127 -4.21 10.63 6.67
C PHE A 127 -3.91 10.06 8.07
N HIS A 128 -2.67 9.60 8.27
CA HIS A 128 -2.24 9.03 9.54
C HIS A 128 -2.29 10.08 10.66
N ARG A 129 -1.77 11.28 10.43
CA ARG A 129 -1.85 12.39 11.40
C ARG A 129 -3.29 12.71 11.79
N PHE A 130 -4.18 12.89 10.83
CA PHE A 130 -5.59 13.19 11.12
C PHE A 130 -6.28 12.02 11.83
N SER A 131 -5.85 10.79 11.58
CA SER A 131 -6.32 9.61 12.31
C SER A 131 -5.98 9.68 13.80
N HIS A 132 -4.88 10.35 14.17
CA HIS A 132 -4.45 10.52 15.56
C HIS A 132 -4.89 11.86 16.20
N GLU A 133 -5.41 12.80 15.40
CA GLU A 133 -5.85 14.12 15.88
C GLU A 133 -7.38 14.32 15.86
N SER A 134 -8.14 13.46 15.16
CA SER A 134 -9.59 13.56 15.03
C SER A 134 -10.31 12.29 15.45
N ASN A 135 -11.30 12.39 16.34
CA ASN A 135 -12.09 11.25 16.83
C ASN A 135 -12.81 10.47 15.71
N ILE A 136 -13.27 11.16 14.66
CA ILE A 136 -14.00 10.53 13.55
C ILE A 136 -13.06 9.65 12.72
N ILE A 137 -11.87 10.17 12.41
CA ILE A 137 -10.89 9.45 11.60
C ILE A 137 -10.19 8.40 12.46
N TRP A 138 -9.94 8.68 13.74
CA TRP A 138 -9.53 7.69 14.74
C TRP A 138 -10.48 6.50 14.79
N ALA A 139 -11.80 6.71 14.77
CA ALA A 139 -12.75 5.60 14.78
C ALA A 139 -12.55 4.64 13.58
N SER A 140 -12.07 5.16 12.45
CA SER A 140 -11.71 4.35 11.28
C SER A 140 -10.35 3.65 11.43
N HIS A 141 -9.43 4.20 12.21
CA HIS A 141 -8.04 3.74 12.32
C HIS A 141 -7.74 2.91 13.58
N GLN A 142 -8.51 3.08 14.67
CA GLN A 142 -8.27 2.43 15.97
C GLN A 142 -8.23 0.89 15.89
N VAL A 143 -8.94 0.30 14.92
CA VAL A 143 -8.90 -1.15 14.67
C VAL A 143 -7.47 -1.59 14.36
N HIS A 144 -6.70 -0.79 13.63
CA HIS A 144 -5.29 -1.05 13.35
C HIS A 144 -4.45 -1.07 14.62
N HIS A 145 -4.70 -0.13 15.53
CA HIS A 145 -4.04 -0.03 16.83
C HIS A 145 -4.60 -0.97 17.91
N SER A 146 -5.60 -1.81 17.58
CA SER A 146 -6.19 -2.75 18.56
C SER A 146 -5.34 -4.00 18.82
N SER A 147 -4.25 -4.17 18.08
CA SER A 147 -3.24 -5.22 18.31
C SER A 147 -2.58 -5.00 19.66
N GLU A 148 -2.63 -5.98 20.55
CA GLU A 148 -1.84 -5.90 21.80
C GLU A 148 -0.47 -6.57 21.67
N ASP A 149 -0.17 -7.18 20.51
CA ASP A 149 1.17 -7.62 20.12
C ASP A 149 1.65 -6.78 18.93
N TYR A 150 2.88 -6.24 18.97
CA TYR A 150 3.45 -5.50 17.84
C TYR A 150 4.32 -6.44 16.99
N ASN A 151 3.77 -6.90 15.88
CA ASN A 151 4.39 -7.91 15.02
C ASN A 151 3.94 -7.77 13.56
N LEU A 152 4.60 -8.48 12.64
CA LEU A 152 4.40 -8.26 11.20
C LEU A 152 2.97 -8.52 10.72
N THR A 153 2.19 -9.32 11.45
CA THR A 153 0.78 -9.54 11.10
C THR A 153 -0.08 -8.30 11.34
N THR A 154 0.30 -7.38 12.25
CA THR A 154 -0.42 -6.15 12.55
C THR A 154 -0.57 -5.25 11.31
N ALA A 155 0.37 -5.31 10.37
CA ALA A 155 0.25 -4.61 9.08
C ALA A 155 -1.04 -4.98 8.32
N LEU A 156 -1.52 -6.22 8.47
CA LEU A 156 -2.73 -6.73 7.83
C LEU A 156 -4.02 -6.30 8.55
N ARG A 157 -3.92 -5.77 9.76
CA ARG A 157 -5.06 -5.32 10.58
C ARG A 157 -5.54 -3.95 10.13
N GLN A 158 -6.18 -3.90 8.97
CA GLN A 158 -6.75 -2.67 8.42
C GLN A 158 -8.27 -2.66 8.56
N SER A 159 -8.82 -1.51 8.93
CA SER A 159 -10.26 -1.27 8.90
C SER A 159 -10.74 -1.06 7.47
N LEU A 160 -11.96 -1.53 7.15
CA LEU A 160 -12.59 -1.19 5.87
C LEU A 160 -12.79 0.33 5.71
N MET A 161 -13.12 1.02 6.80
CA MET A 161 -13.42 2.46 6.76
C MET A 161 -12.17 3.31 6.50
N GLN A 162 -10.99 2.84 6.91
CA GLN A 162 -9.73 3.55 6.71
C GLN A 162 -9.48 3.88 5.22
N LYS A 163 -9.78 2.93 4.31
CA LYS A 163 -9.63 3.14 2.86
C LYS A 163 -10.45 4.33 2.35
N TYR A 164 -11.67 4.51 2.85
CA TYR A 164 -12.58 5.58 2.44
C TYR A 164 -12.17 6.96 2.94
N TYR A 165 -11.56 7.05 4.11
CA TYR A 165 -11.00 8.33 4.57
C TYR A 165 -9.68 8.65 3.86
N SER A 166 -8.82 7.65 3.64
CA SER A 166 -7.53 7.86 2.96
C SER A 166 -7.70 8.32 1.51
N MET A 167 -8.68 7.78 0.76
CA MET A 167 -8.87 8.15 -0.65
C MET A 167 -9.20 9.63 -0.86
N LEU A 168 -9.85 10.28 0.11
CA LEU A 168 -10.18 11.71 0.03
C LEU A 168 -8.93 12.58 -0.03
N LEU A 169 -7.86 12.18 0.67
CA LEU A 169 -6.57 12.89 0.63
C LEU A 169 -5.73 12.53 -0.60
N ASN A 170 -6.08 11.46 -1.30
CA ASN A 170 -5.44 11.08 -2.56
C ASN A 170 -6.06 11.77 -3.77
N PHE A 171 -7.30 12.26 -3.71
CA PHE A 171 -7.93 12.91 -4.87
C PHE A 171 -7.26 14.22 -5.35
N PRO A 172 -6.71 15.10 -4.49
CA PRO A 172 -6.02 16.30 -4.96
C PRO A 172 -4.87 16.02 -5.94
N MET A 173 -4.16 14.90 -5.81
CA MET A 173 -3.07 14.56 -6.75
C MET A 173 -3.58 14.09 -8.12
N ALA A 174 -4.85 13.69 -8.25
CA ALA A 174 -5.43 13.31 -9.54
C ALA A 174 -5.49 14.47 -10.54
N PHE A 175 -5.28 15.72 -10.10
CA PHE A 175 -5.25 16.86 -11.01
C PHE A 175 -3.91 17.05 -11.74
N PHE A 176 -2.87 16.29 -11.37
CA PHE A 176 -1.53 16.41 -11.95
C PHE A 176 -0.73 15.11 -12.04
N ILE A 177 -1.03 14.06 -11.24
CA ILE A 177 -0.31 12.77 -11.28
C ILE A 177 -1.07 11.75 -12.13
N PRO A 178 -0.41 11.11 -13.12
CA PRO A 178 -1.02 10.06 -13.92
C PRO A 178 -1.53 8.89 -13.06
N PRO A 179 -2.69 8.29 -13.39
CA PRO A 179 -3.27 7.20 -12.61
C PRO A 179 -2.35 5.98 -12.45
N SER A 180 -1.54 5.67 -13.47
CA SER A 180 -0.56 4.57 -13.40
C SER A 180 0.54 4.84 -12.38
N VAL A 181 1.09 6.06 -12.36
CA VAL A 181 2.10 6.50 -11.39
C VAL A 181 1.53 6.50 -9.97
N PHE A 182 0.32 7.03 -9.79
CA PHE A 182 -0.40 6.97 -8.50
C PHE A 182 -0.57 5.52 -8.02
N CYS A 183 -1.06 4.62 -8.89
CA CYS A 183 -1.31 3.23 -8.54
C CYS A 183 -0.03 2.49 -8.12
N VAL A 184 1.10 2.76 -8.78
CA VAL A 184 2.41 2.20 -8.43
C VAL A 184 2.84 2.67 -7.03
N HIS A 185 2.83 3.98 -6.79
CA HIS A 185 3.30 4.53 -5.52
C HIS A 185 2.38 4.19 -4.34
N GLN A 186 1.07 4.10 -4.57
CA GLN A 186 0.12 3.66 -3.55
C GLN A 186 0.42 2.22 -3.09
N GLN A 187 0.75 1.33 -4.02
CA GLN A 187 1.16 -0.05 -3.70
C GLN A 187 2.50 -0.08 -2.97
N PHE A 188 3.51 0.66 -3.44
CA PHE A 188 4.83 0.68 -2.78
C PHE A 188 4.76 1.28 -1.38
N ASN A 189 3.95 2.32 -1.16
CA ASN A 189 3.70 2.87 0.16
C ASN A 189 3.07 1.81 1.09
N LEU A 190 2.07 1.06 0.60
CA LEU A 190 1.48 -0.04 1.38
C LEU A 190 2.48 -1.18 1.67
N LEU A 191 3.31 -1.55 0.70
CA LEU A 191 4.34 -2.57 0.89
C LEU A 191 5.37 -2.13 1.94
N TYR A 192 5.81 -0.87 1.91
CA TYR A 192 6.78 -0.35 2.86
C TYR A 192 6.24 -0.34 4.30
N GLN A 193 4.94 -0.07 4.47
CA GLN A 193 4.28 -0.11 5.78
C GLN A 193 4.36 -1.48 6.46
N PHE A 194 4.55 -2.58 5.73
CA PHE A 194 4.68 -3.91 6.35
C PHE A 194 5.81 -3.97 7.39
N TRP A 195 6.96 -3.34 7.09
CA TRP A 195 8.18 -3.48 7.89
C TRP A 195 8.17 -2.68 9.19
N ILE A 196 7.31 -1.67 9.29
CA ILE A 196 7.22 -0.81 10.48
C ILE A 196 6.29 -1.40 11.54
N HIS A 197 6.00 -2.70 11.50
CA HIS A 197 5.15 -3.41 12.47
C HIS A 197 5.92 -4.59 13.05
N THR A 198 7.01 -4.36 13.78
CA THR A 198 7.79 -5.44 14.39
C THR A 198 8.65 -4.89 15.54
N GLU A 199 8.94 -5.73 16.54
CA GLU A 199 9.70 -5.40 17.78
C GLU A 199 11.17 -5.85 17.77
#